data_AF-A0A2H0LFM4-F1
#
_entry.id   AF-A0A2H0LFM4-F1
#
_cell.length_a   1.000
_cell.length_b   1.000
_cell.length_c   1.000
_cell.angle_alpha   90.00
_cell.angle_beta   90.00
_cell.angle_gamma   90.00
#
_symmetry.space_group_name_H-M   'P 1'
#
loop_
_entity.id
_entity.type
_entity.pdbx_description
1 polymer ?
#
loop_
_entity_poly.entity_id
_entity_poly.type
_entity_poly.pdbx_seq_one_letter_code
_entity_poly.pdbx_strand_id
1 'polypeptide(L)' 'MQQLQTEHLVKGYNGRPVVDGVEIRVSRGEIVGLLGPNGAGKTTTFAMMVGYVHPDGGRITLDGRDISEMPMYQRSR' A
#
# COMPACT_ATOMS: atom_id res chain seq x y z
N MET A 1 13.30 3.59 14.05
CA MET A 1 13.07 4.68 13.09
C MET A 1 11.70 4.45 12.48
N GLN A 2 10.87 5.48 12.32
CA GLN A 2 9.52 5.23 11.85
C GLN A 2 9.49 4.99 10.33
N GLN A 3 8.84 3.91 9.89
CA GLN A 3 8.86 3.42 8.53
C GLN A 3 7.54 2.74 8.17
N LEU A 4 6.98 3.14 7.05
CA LEU A 4 5.86 2.46 6.39
C LEU A 4 6.42 1.46 5.38
N GLN A 5 5.96 0.22 5.42
CA GLN A 5 6.44 -0.83 4.53
C GLN A 5 5.28 -1.63 3.93
N THR A 6 5.51 -2.18 2.74
CA THR A 6 4.62 -3.14 2.09
C THR A 6 5.39 -4.41 1.74
N GLU A 7 4.76 -5.56 1.95
CA GLU A 7 5.30 -6.89 1.65
C GLU A 7 4.33 -7.58 0.68
N HIS A 8 4.77 -7.79 -0.56
CA HIS A 8 4.01 -8.47 -1.61
C HIS A 8 2.55 -7.98 -1.76
N LEU A 9 2.32 -6.68 -1.84
CA LEU A 9 0.96 -6.15 -2.01
C LEU A 9 0.33 -6.67 -3.31
N VAL A 10 -0.86 -7.26 -3.19
CA VAL A 10 -1.64 -7.76 -4.33
C VAL A 10 -3.03 -7.15 -4.32
N LYS A 11 -3.51 -6.77 -5.50
CA LYS A 11 -4.90 -6.36 -5.73
C LYS A 11 -5.36 -6.73 -7.12
N GLY A 12 -6.54 -7.34 -7.22
CA GLY A 12 -7.27 -7.52 -8.45
C GLY A 12 -8.69 -6.94 -8.38
N TYR A 13 -9.25 -6.67 -9.55
CA TYR A 13 -10.65 -6.29 -9.70
C TYR A 13 -11.27 -7.13 -10.81
N ASN A 14 -12.44 -7.72 -10.55
CA ASN A 14 -13.16 -8.57 -11.51
C ASN A 14 -12.27 -9.65 -12.13
N GLY A 15 -11.42 -10.29 -11.32
CA GLY A 15 -10.49 -11.34 -11.76
C GLY A 15 -9.26 -10.85 -12.54
N ARG A 16 -9.06 -9.53 -12.70
CA ARG A 16 -7.86 -8.96 -13.35
C ARG A 16 -6.89 -8.42 -12.31
N PRO A 17 -5.62 -8.88 -12.27
CA PRO A 17 -4.62 -8.31 -11.39
C PRO A 17 -4.29 -6.87 -11.80
N VAL A 18 -4.19 -5.98 -10.82
CA VAL A 18 -3.84 -4.55 -10.97
C VAL A 18 -2.56 -4.21 -10.22
N VAL A 19 -2.37 -4.84 -9.06
CA VAL A 19 -1.12 -4.78 -8.28
C VAL A 19 -0.71 -6.22 -7.99
N ASP A 20 0.55 -6.56 -8.23
CA ASP A 20 1.06 -7.92 -8.09
C ASP A 20 2.45 -7.89 -7.44
N GLY A 21 2.50 -8.21 -6.14
CA GLY A 21 3.75 -8.35 -5.40
C GLY A 21 4.52 -7.05 -5.11
N VAL A 22 3.85 -5.91 -4.95
CA VAL A 22 4.53 -4.62 -4.75
C VAL A 22 5.16 -4.50 -3.35
N GLU A 23 6.45 -4.16 -3.32
CA GLU A 23 7.21 -3.83 -2.12
C GLU A 23 7.67 -2.37 -2.16
N ILE A 24 7.30 -1.62 -1.13
CA ILE A 24 7.67 -0.22 -0.94
C ILE A 24 8.08 -0.04 0.52
N ARG A 25 9.13 0.73 0.75
CA ARG A 25 9.56 1.15 2.09
C ARG A 25 9.72 2.65 2.08
N VAL A 26 9.00 3.35 2.94
CA VAL A 26 9.02 4.81 3.07
C VAL A 26 9.42 5.17 4.48
N SER A 27 10.52 5.89 4.61
CA SER A 27 11.01 6.37 5.90
C SER A 27 10.32 7.67 6.30
N ARG A 28 10.22 7.94 7.60
CA ARG A 28 9.71 9.22 8.10
C ARG A 28 10.46 10.40 7.48
N GLY A 29 9.71 11.34 6.90
CA GLY A 29 10.24 12.54 6.26
C GLY A 29 10.65 12.36 4.79
N GLU A 30 10.56 11.14 4.27
CA GLU A 30 10.83 10.86 2.86
C GLU A 30 9.67 11.31 1.97
N ILE A 31 10.00 11.91 0.84
CA ILE A 31 9.03 12.27 -0.20
C ILE A 31 9.22 11.29 -1.36
N VAL A 32 8.19 10.47 -1.63
CA VAL A 32 8.22 9.44 -2.66
C VAL A 32 7.22 9.76 -3.76
N GLY A 33 7.67 9.69 -5.01
CA GLY A 33 6.81 9.77 -6.20
C GLY A 33 6.62 8.38 -6.80
N LEU A 34 5.37 7.97 -7.02
CA LEU A 34 5.04 6.75 -7.77
C LEU A 34 4.65 7.14 -9.20
N LEU A 35 5.50 6.82 -10.18
CA LEU A 35 5.31 7.18 -11.59
C LEU A 35 5.02 5.94 -12.46
N GLY A 36 4.33 6.18 -13.59
CA GLY A 36 3.95 5.13 -14.54
C GLY A 36 2.71 5.51 -15.35
N PRO A 37 2.38 4.77 -16.43
CA PRO A 37 1.23 5.07 -17.28
C PRO A 37 -0.12 4.88 -16.56
N ASN A 38 -1.20 5.36 -17.18
CA ASN A 38 -2.55 5.11 -16.68
C ASN A 38 -2.83 3.60 -16.64
N GLY A 39 -3.47 3.14 -15.56
CA GLY A 39 -3.74 1.72 -15.35
C GLY A 39 -2.59 0.91 -14.72
N ALA A 40 -1.40 1.50 -14.52
CA ALA A 40 -0.25 0.80 -13.90
C ALA A 40 -0.39 0.50 -12.39
N GLY A 41 -1.59 0.60 -11.81
CA GLY A 41 -1.82 0.29 -10.40
C GLY A 41 -1.44 1.38 -9.39
N LYS A 42 -0.91 2.54 -9.80
CA LYS A 42 -0.42 3.60 -8.89
C LYS A 42 -1.43 4.03 -7.80
N THR A 43 -2.63 4.44 -8.22
CA THR A 43 -3.71 4.85 -7.31
C THR A 43 -4.16 3.69 -6.44
N THR A 44 -4.20 2.47 -6.98
CA THR A 44 -4.56 1.26 -6.24
C THR A 44 -3.54 0.96 -5.13
N THR A 45 -2.25 1.00 -5.45
CA THR A 45 -1.16 0.83 -4.47
C THR A 45 -1.26 1.88 -3.37
N PHE A 46 -1.40 3.16 -3.74
CA PHE A 46 -1.54 4.24 -2.76
C PHE A 46 -2.79 4.07 -1.89
N ALA A 47 -3.95 3.76 -2.48
CA ALA A 47 -5.20 3.52 -1.78
C ALA A 47 -5.10 2.37 -0.77
N MET A 48 -4.35 1.31 -1.08
CA MET A 48 -4.07 0.23 -0.14
C MET A 48 -3.19 0.68 1.01
N MET A 49 -2.09 1.38 0.72
CA MET A 49 -1.16 1.88 1.72
C MET A 49 -1.85 2.79 2.76
N VAL A 50 -2.79 3.64 2.32
CA VAL A 50 -3.55 4.54 3.22
C VAL A 50 -4.80 3.89 3.84
N GLY A 51 -5.15 2.65 3.49
CA GLY A 51 -6.30 1.95 4.07
C GLY A 51 -7.66 2.39 3.53
N TYR A 52 -7.69 2.91 2.29
CA TYR A 52 -8.93 3.18 1.56
C TYR A 52 -9.44 1.92 0.83
N VAL A 53 -8.52 1.04 0.41
CA VAL A 53 -8.82 -0.26 -0.19
C VAL A 53 -8.05 -1.33 0.58
N HIS A 54 -8.66 -2.47 0.90
CA HIS A 54 -7.93 -3.60 1.47
C HIS A 54 -7.18 -4.37 0.39
N PRO A 55 -5.93 -4.79 0.63
CA PRO A 55 -5.24 -5.67 -0.29
C PRO A 55 -5.91 -7.04 -0.35
N ASP A 56 -5.81 -7.72 -1.50
CA ASP A 56 -6.25 -9.12 -1.61
C ASP A 56 -5.17 -10.08 -1.09
N GLY A 57 -3.92 -9.60 -0.97
CA GLY A 57 -2.80 -10.33 -0.42
C GLY A 57 -1.62 -9.42 -0.08
N GLY A 58 -0.69 -9.95 0.70
CA GLY A 58 0.45 -9.20 1.24
C GLY A 58 0.14 -8.51 2.57
N ARG A 59 1.05 -7.64 2.99
CA ARG A 59 0.98 -6.92 4.28
C ARG A 59 1.42 -5.47 4.14
N ILE A 60 0.82 -4.61 4.93
CA ILE A 60 1.28 -3.24 5.15
C ILE A 60 1.63 -3.10 6.63
N THR A 61 2.85 -2.66 6.93
CA THR A 61 3.30 -2.41 8.29
C THR A 61 3.69 -0.95 8.51
N LEU A 62 3.38 -0.42 9.68
CA LEU A 62 3.92 0.85 10.17
C LEU A 62 4.70 0.53 11.44
N ASP A 63 6.01 0.76 11.41
CA ASP A 63 6.91 0.50 12.54
C ASP A 63 6.84 -0.96 13.02
N GLY A 64 6.70 -1.89 12.07
CA GLY A 64 6.57 -3.33 12.32
C GLY A 64 5.18 -3.76 12.80
N ARG A 65 4.24 -2.83 13.04
CA ARG A 65 2.85 -3.16 13.34
C ARG A 65 2.08 -3.39 12.05
N ASP A 66 1.44 -4.53 11.93
CA ASP A 66 0.51 -4.80 10.82
C ASP A 66 -0.71 -3.87 10.91
N ILE A 67 -0.93 -3.12 9.83
CA ILE A 67 -2.04 -2.18 9.68
C ILE A 67 -2.92 -2.52 8.48
N SER A 68 -2.74 -3.67 7.84
CA SER A 68 -3.38 -4.05 6.57
C SER A 68 -4.90 -3.95 6.61
N GLU A 69 -5.50 -4.33 7.75
CA GLU A 69 -6.95 -4.28 8.00
C GLU A 69 -7.43 -2.99 8.66
N MET A 70 -6.53 -2.06 9.00
CA MET A 70 -6.95 -0.80 9.61
C MET A 70 -7.58 0.12 8.55
N PRO A 71 -8.75 0.70 8.80
CA PRO A 71 -9.33 1.69 7.90
C PRO A 71 -8.54 3.01 7.96
N MET A 72 -8.62 3.80 6.89
CA MET A 72 -7.85 5.05 6.73
C MET A 72 -7.89 6.00 7.94
N TYR A 73 -9.05 6.19 8.57
CA TYR A 73 -9.19 7.10 9.72
C TYR A 73 -8.42 6.67 10.98
N GLN A 74 -8.03 5.40 11.06
CA GLN A 74 -7.18 4.88 12.15
C GLN A 74 -5.68 5.01 11.82
N ARG A 75 -5.33 5.14 10.53
CA ARG A 75 -3.94 5.27 10.07
C ARG A 75 -3.43 6.72 10.07
N SER A 76 -4.34 7.70 10.17
CA SER A 76 -4.02 9.14 10.13
C SER A 76 -3.78 9.77 11.51
N ARG A 77 -3.50 8.96 12.54
CA ARG A 77 -3.23 9.40 13.92
C ARG A 77 -1.74 9.30 14.21
#